data_AF-A0A9D6XS36-F1
#
_entry.id   AF-A0A9D6XS36-F1
#
_cell.length_a   1.000
_cell.length_b   1.000
_cell.length_c   1.000
_cell.angle_alpha   90.00
_cell.angle_beta   90.00
_cell.angle_gamma   90.00
#
_symmetry.space_group_name_H-M   'P 1'
#
loop_
_entity.id
_entity.type
_entity.pdbx_description
1 polymer ?
#
loop_
_entity_poly.entity_id
_entity_poly.type
_entity_poly.pdbx_seq_one_letter_code
_entity_poly.pdbx_strand_id
1 'polypeptide(L)'
;MKIRVCLWMLVLLAVPVAGAQDSASAQEPANPPASQQEPSQKPAPRRPTLGPTPPTLQGPKTFNTTDPRRLVRVKKIYVERMENGLQEKLIVDLAKIQRFSLVNDYSEADAVLRGTCLDMRRLKTLRSEVYLNEVKGASIWQDNVRRPINPPSVEVAVAESAKLIAAHLVESLVEAERH
;
A
#
# COMPACT_ATOMS: atom_id res chain seq x y z
N MET A 1 6.86 -23.50 -39.79
CA MET A 1 6.94 -22.03 -39.80
C MET A 1 5.94 -21.49 -40.82
N LYS A 2 4.89 -20.80 -40.38
CA LYS A 2 3.97 -20.05 -41.25
C LYS A 2 3.58 -18.77 -40.52
N ILE A 3 4.16 -17.66 -40.99
CA ILE A 3 3.91 -16.29 -40.55
C ILE A 3 2.58 -15.85 -41.16
N ARG A 4 1.68 -15.28 -40.35
CA ARG A 4 0.53 -14.52 -40.85
C ARG A 4 0.45 -13.20 -40.09
N VAL A 5 1.02 -12.18 -40.72
CA VAL A 5 0.88 -10.75 -40.38
C VAL A 5 -0.27 -10.20 -41.23
N CYS A 6 -1.24 -9.56 -40.60
CA CYS A 6 -2.23 -8.65 -41.19
C CYS A 6 -2.54 -7.66 -40.05
N LEU A 7 -1.88 -6.51 -39.96
CA LEU A 7 -1.99 -5.30 -40.78
C LEU A 7 -3.39 -4.65 -40.74
N TRP A 8 -3.46 -3.59 -39.91
CA TRP A 8 -4.22 -2.34 -40.08
C TRP A 8 -5.75 -2.35 -40.05
N MET A 9 -6.33 -1.65 -39.08
CA MET A 9 -7.01 -0.38 -39.38
C MET A 9 -7.21 0.46 -38.12
N LEU A 10 -6.77 1.71 -38.24
CA LEU A 10 -6.83 2.79 -37.27
C LEU A 10 -7.97 3.69 -37.73
N VAL A 11 -9.00 3.90 -36.91
CA VAL A 11 -10.07 4.87 -37.19
C VAL A 11 -10.04 5.95 -36.11
N LEU A 12 -9.47 7.09 -36.52
CA LEU A 12 -9.62 8.40 -35.89
C LEU A 12 -11.02 8.94 -36.19
N LEU A 13 -11.75 9.36 -35.16
CA LEU A 13 -12.85 10.31 -35.29
C LEU A 13 -12.67 11.39 -34.23
N ALA A 14 -12.57 12.62 -34.71
CA ALA A 14 -12.42 13.85 -33.95
C ALA A 14 -13.58 14.80 -34.31
N VAL A 15 -13.71 15.88 -33.53
CA VAL A 15 -14.35 17.19 -33.84
C VAL A 15 -15.85 17.26 -33.45
N PRO A 16 -16.47 18.40 -33.00
CA PRO A 16 -16.00 19.60 -32.25
C PRO A 16 -16.99 20.27 -31.22
N VAL A 17 -16.44 21.22 -30.42
CA VAL A 17 -16.85 22.65 -30.14
C VAL A 17 -18.15 23.08 -29.40
N ALA A 18 -17.94 24.10 -28.55
CA ALA A 18 -18.80 25.20 -28.03
C ALA A 18 -19.88 24.84 -26.99
N GLY A 19 -20.19 25.65 -25.98
CA GLY A 19 -19.79 26.99 -25.47
C GLY A 19 -20.33 27.03 -24.02
N ALA A 20 -20.40 28.08 -23.22
CA ALA A 20 -20.05 29.48 -23.22
C ALA A 20 -20.25 29.90 -21.73
N GLN A 21 -19.37 30.76 -21.23
CA GLN A 21 -19.53 31.44 -19.94
C GLN A 21 -20.57 32.54 -20.09
N ASP A 22 -21.41 32.76 -19.09
CA ASP A 22 -21.99 34.09 -18.87
C ASP A 22 -22.07 34.40 -17.37
N SER A 23 -21.48 35.54 -17.03
CA SER A 23 -21.43 36.12 -15.70
C SER A 23 -22.39 37.31 -15.64
N ALA A 24 -22.99 37.49 -14.46
CA ALA A 24 -23.39 38.75 -13.86
C ALA A 24 -24.41 39.65 -14.59
N SER A 25 -25.48 39.97 -13.87
CA SER A 25 -26.02 41.33 -13.85
C SER A 25 -26.62 41.62 -12.48
N ALA A 26 -26.15 42.73 -11.92
CA ALA A 26 -26.54 43.33 -10.65
C ALA A 26 -27.78 44.20 -10.81
N GLN A 27 -28.53 44.41 -9.72
CA GLN A 27 -29.38 45.60 -9.58
C GLN A 27 -29.66 45.89 -8.09
N GLU A 28 -29.01 46.95 -7.59
CA GLU A 28 -29.47 47.84 -6.50
C GLU A 28 -30.27 48.98 -7.17
N PRO A 29 -31.18 49.72 -6.50
CA PRO A 29 -30.77 50.71 -5.47
C PRO A 29 -31.81 51.01 -4.36
N ALA A 30 -31.34 51.77 -3.34
CA ALA A 30 -32.03 52.88 -2.63
C ALA A 30 -32.01 52.82 -1.09
N ASN A 31 -31.06 53.56 -0.51
CA ASN A 31 -31.07 54.16 0.85
C ASN A 31 -31.72 55.58 0.79
N PRO A 32 -31.93 56.39 1.87
CA PRO A 32 -31.53 56.33 3.31
C PRO A 32 -32.74 56.73 4.27
N PRO A 33 -32.62 57.19 5.57
CA PRO A 33 -31.44 57.43 6.43
C PRO A 33 -31.48 56.95 7.91
N ALA A 34 -30.26 56.78 8.42
CA ALA A 34 -29.72 57.08 9.76
C ALA A 34 -30.62 56.98 11.02
N SER A 35 -30.25 56.07 11.93
CA SER A 35 -29.82 56.44 13.30
C SER A 35 -29.02 55.30 13.94
N GLN A 36 -28.06 55.72 14.74
CA GLN A 36 -26.98 54.94 15.35
C GLN A 36 -27.51 53.97 16.42
N GLN A 37 -27.01 52.73 16.47
CA GLN A 37 -26.46 52.08 17.68
C GLN A 37 -26.16 50.58 17.46
N GLU A 38 -24.91 50.21 17.81
CA GLU A 38 -24.36 48.88 18.14
C GLU A 38 -24.48 47.73 17.11
N PRO A 39 -23.35 47.23 16.52
CA PRO A 39 -23.37 45.92 15.90
C PRO A 39 -23.29 44.85 16.98
N SER A 40 -24.45 44.20 17.19
CA SER A 40 -24.58 42.91 17.86
C SER A 40 -23.53 41.93 17.35
N GLN A 41 -22.91 41.24 18.31
CA GLN A 41 -21.89 40.22 18.11
C GLN A 41 -22.38 39.13 17.14
N LYS A 42 -21.75 39.05 15.97
CA LYS A 42 -21.80 37.87 15.10
C LYS A 42 -21.00 36.76 15.80
N PRO A 43 -21.55 35.55 16.03
CA PRO A 43 -20.73 34.44 16.48
C PRO A 43 -19.69 34.14 15.39
N ALA A 44 -18.42 34.17 15.74
CA ALA A 44 -17.36 33.70 14.87
C ALA A 44 -17.68 32.26 14.42
N PRO A 45 -17.45 31.88 13.14
CA PRO A 45 -17.63 30.51 12.71
C PRO A 45 -16.71 29.62 13.55
N ARG A 46 -17.31 28.76 14.38
CA ARG A 46 -16.58 27.74 15.14
C ARG A 46 -15.85 26.85 14.14
N ARG A 47 -14.54 27.04 14.01
CA ARG A 47 -13.65 26.05 13.38
C ARG A 47 -13.92 24.72 14.09
N PRO A 48 -14.23 23.61 13.37
CA PRO A 48 -14.38 22.31 14.00
C PRO A 48 -13.05 21.98 14.70
N THR A 49 -13.03 22.08 16.03
CA THR A 49 -11.91 21.59 16.82
C THR A 49 -12.02 20.08 16.79
N LEU A 50 -11.16 19.43 16.00
CA LEU A 50 -10.86 18.03 16.14
C LEU A 50 -10.59 17.79 17.63
N GLY A 51 -11.49 17.07 18.29
CA GLY A 51 -11.29 16.64 19.67
C GLY A 51 -9.99 15.86 19.79
N PRO A 52 -9.49 15.61 21.01
CA PRO A 52 -8.27 14.85 21.20
C PRO A 52 -8.42 13.48 20.53
N THR A 53 -7.76 13.32 19.39
CA THR A 53 -7.69 12.03 18.72
C THR A 53 -6.96 11.11 19.69
N PRO A 54 -7.54 9.96 20.07
CA PRO A 54 -6.82 9.00 20.88
C PRO A 54 -5.48 8.70 20.20
N PRO A 55 -4.37 8.58 20.95
CA PRO A 55 -3.08 8.29 20.34
C PRO A 55 -3.22 6.96 19.60
N THR A 56 -3.23 7.02 18.27
CA THR A 56 -3.03 5.84 17.43
C THR A 56 -1.59 5.39 17.69
N LEU A 57 -1.44 4.51 18.69
CA LEU A 57 -0.18 3.92 19.16
C LEU A 57 0.52 3.07 18.10
N GLN A 58 -0.11 2.85 16.94
CA GLN A 58 0.46 2.21 15.78
C GLN A 58 0.50 3.23 14.65
N GLY A 59 1.72 3.56 14.22
CA GLY A 59 1.92 4.27 12.96
C GLY A 59 1.32 3.49 11.79
N PRO A 60 1.40 4.04 10.56
CA PRO A 60 0.83 3.37 9.39
C PRO A 60 1.36 1.93 9.27
N LYS A 61 0.47 0.93 9.30
CA LYS A 61 0.84 -0.46 9.01
C LYS A 61 1.39 -0.51 7.58
N THR A 62 2.54 -1.16 7.41
CA THR A 62 3.17 -1.35 6.09
C THR A 62 2.67 -2.60 5.37
N PHE A 63 1.89 -3.42 6.08
CA PHE A 63 1.34 -4.67 5.59
C PHE A 63 -0.18 -4.64 5.54
N ASN A 64 -0.74 -5.48 4.67
CA ASN A 64 -2.17 -5.63 4.46
C ASN A 64 -2.53 -7.09 4.21
N THR A 65 -3.62 -7.55 4.82
CA THR A 65 -4.20 -8.88 4.63
C THR A 65 -5.46 -8.75 3.78
N THR A 66 -5.39 -9.17 2.53
CA THR A 66 -6.53 -9.11 1.59
C THR A 66 -7.58 -10.18 1.91
N ASP A 67 -7.14 -11.39 2.27
CA ASP A 67 -8.04 -12.50 2.63
C ASP A 67 -7.56 -13.20 3.92
N PRO A 68 -8.11 -12.83 5.10
CA PRO A 68 -7.67 -13.39 6.38
C PRO A 68 -8.01 -14.88 6.50
N ARG A 69 -9.13 -15.33 5.93
CA ARG A 69 -9.55 -16.74 5.99
C ARG A 69 -8.60 -17.63 5.20
N ARG A 70 -8.10 -17.14 4.07
CA ARG A 70 -7.06 -17.84 3.31
C ARG A 70 -5.74 -17.83 4.05
N LEU A 71 -5.34 -16.70 4.64
CA LEU A 71 -4.07 -16.59 5.37
C LEU A 71 -3.94 -17.66 6.46
N VAL A 72 -4.99 -17.88 7.25
CA VAL A 72 -5.02 -18.91 8.32
C VAL A 72 -4.90 -20.34 7.78
N ARG A 73 -5.37 -20.58 6.54
CA ARG A 73 -5.35 -21.91 5.90
C ARG A 73 -4.01 -22.26 5.27
N VAL A 74 -3.16 -21.28 4.97
CA VAL A 74 -1.83 -21.52 4.40
C VAL A 74 -0.98 -22.32 5.39
N LYS A 75 -0.49 -23.48 4.96
CA LYS A 75 0.43 -24.32 5.76
C LYS A 75 1.77 -24.45 5.09
N LYS A 76 1.80 -24.63 3.77
CA LYS A 76 3.03 -24.79 2.98
C LYS A 76 3.32 -23.53 2.18
N ILE A 77 4.50 -22.95 2.38
CA ILE A 77 4.95 -21.75 1.66
C ILE A 77 6.18 -22.10 0.83
N TYR A 78 6.13 -21.78 -0.46
CA TYR A 78 7.31 -21.70 -1.31
C TYR A 78 7.82 -20.26 -1.36
N VAL A 79 9.12 -20.07 -1.15
CA VAL A 79 9.74 -18.73 -1.21
C VAL A 79 10.46 -18.58 -2.54
N GLU A 80 9.98 -17.68 -3.38
CA GLU A 80 10.58 -17.37 -4.67
C GLU A 80 11.93 -16.64 -4.48
N ARG A 81 12.82 -16.76 -5.47
CA ARG A 81 14.10 -16.04 -5.46
C ARG A 81 13.86 -14.53 -5.55
N MET A 82 14.44 -13.78 -4.63
CA MET A 82 14.35 -12.32 -4.58
C MET A 82 15.75 -11.70 -4.70
N GLU A 83 15.82 -10.39 -4.97
CA GLU A 83 17.10 -9.70 -5.05
C GLU A 83 17.77 -9.56 -3.67
N ASN A 84 19.07 -9.26 -3.68
CA ASN A 84 19.87 -8.98 -2.47
C ASN A 84 19.85 -10.09 -1.41
N GLY A 85 19.52 -11.34 -1.79
CA GLY A 85 19.50 -12.47 -0.86
C GLY A 85 18.34 -12.44 0.14
N LEU A 86 17.30 -11.63 -0.10
CA LEU A 86 16.16 -11.51 0.82
C LEU A 86 15.48 -12.87 1.04
N GLN A 87 15.40 -13.72 0.01
CA GLN A 87 14.81 -15.06 0.10
C GLN A 87 15.50 -15.93 1.15
N GLU A 88 16.84 -15.89 1.22
CA GLU A 88 17.60 -16.73 2.16
C GLU A 88 17.35 -16.30 3.60
N LYS A 89 17.30 -14.98 3.83
CA LYS A 89 16.99 -14.43 5.15
C LYS A 89 15.53 -14.73 5.54
N LEU A 90 14.59 -14.63 4.60
CA LEU A 90 13.19 -14.97 4.82
C LEU A 90 13.01 -16.46 5.13
N ILE A 91 13.68 -17.36 4.44
CA ILE A 91 13.63 -18.80 4.74
C ILE A 91 14.08 -19.05 6.18
N VAL A 92 15.18 -18.43 6.61
CA VAL A 92 15.70 -18.58 7.99
C VAL A 92 14.73 -18.02 9.03
N ASP A 93 14.15 -16.84 8.79
CA ASP A 93 13.26 -16.21 9.77
C ASP A 93 11.85 -16.83 9.78
N LEU A 94 11.33 -17.26 8.63
CA LEU A 94 10.07 -17.99 8.53
C LEU A 94 10.17 -19.41 9.09
N ALA A 95 11.32 -20.09 8.96
CA ALA A 95 11.53 -21.41 9.56
C ALA A 95 11.45 -21.38 11.11
N LYS A 96 11.73 -20.23 11.73
CA LYS A 96 11.55 -20.05 13.19
C LYS A 96 10.07 -19.99 13.58
N ILE A 97 9.21 -19.61 12.64
CA ILE A 97 7.77 -19.56 12.83
C ILE A 97 7.23 -20.97 12.53
N GLN A 98 7.03 -21.76 13.58
CA GLN A 98 6.52 -23.15 13.49
C GLN A 98 5.11 -23.29 12.86
N ARG A 99 4.49 -22.19 12.44
CA ARG A 99 3.17 -22.16 11.81
C ARG A 99 3.18 -22.60 10.35
N PHE A 100 4.30 -22.40 9.66
CA PHE A 100 4.44 -22.69 8.23
C PHE A 100 5.50 -23.77 8.00
N SER A 101 5.24 -24.63 7.03
CA SER A 101 6.24 -25.54 6.45
C SER A 101 6.78 -24.91 5.17
N LEU A 102 8.10 -24.70 5.11
CA LEU A 102 8.75 -24.20 3.91
C LEU A 102 9.03 -25.35 2.95
N VAL A 103 8.56 -25.24 1.71
CA VAL A 103 8.77 -26.24 0.66
C VAL A 103 9.75 -25.71 -0.38
N ASN A 104 10.52 -26.62 -0.97
CA ASN A 104 11.48 -26.30 -2.03
C ASN A 104 10.86 -26.37 -3.44
N ASP A 105 9.71 -27.05 -3.56
CA ASP A 105 9.04 -27.25 -4.83
C ASP A 105 7.76 -26.43 -4.91
N TYR A 106 7.65 -25.65 -5.97
CA TYR A 106 6.51 -24.77 -6.23
C TYR A 106 5.17 -25.53 -6.28
N SER A 107 5.17 -26.77 -6.79
CA SER A 107 3.97 -27.60 -6.91
C SER A 107 3.43 -28.14 -5.58
N GLU A 108 4.24 -28.14 -4.52
CA GLU A 108 3.84 -28.63 -3.20
C GLU A 108 3.32 -27.52 -2.28
N ALA A 109 3.41 -26.26 -2.72
CA ALA A 109 3.07 -25.10 -1.93
C ALA A 109 1.56 -24.84 -1.92
N ASP A 110 1.04 -24.34 -0.79
CA ASP A 110 -0.31 -23.77 -0.72
C ASP A 110 -0.27 -22.30 -1.17
N ALA A 111 0.81 -21.61 -0.82
CA ALA A 111 1.05 -20.23 -1.17
C ALA A 111 2.51 -19.98 -1.55
N VAL A 112 2.71 -18.92 -2.35
CA VAL A 112 4.00 -18.50 -2.86
C VAL A 112 4.30 -17.12 -2.32
N LEU A 113 5.42 -17.01 -1.61
CA LEU A 113 5.98 -15.75 -1.15
C LEU A 113 6.93 -15.22 -2.22
N ARG A 114 6.57 -14.11 -2.85
CA ARG A 114 7.34 -13.47 -3.92
C ARG A 114 7.46 -11.99 -3.68
N GLY A 115 8.45 -11.35 -4.27
CA GLY A 115 8.66 -9.93 -4.04
C GLY A 115 9.93 -9.41 -4.67
N THR A 116 10.24 -8.17 -4.32
CA THR A 116 11.47 -7.49 -4.73
C THR A 116 12.18 -6.88 -3.53
N CYS A 117 13.50 -6.81 -3.59
CA CYS A 117 14.33 -6.15 -2.58
C CYS A 117 15.30 -5.20 -3.26
N LEU A 118 14.91 -3.93 -3.39
CA LEU A 118 15.63 -2.95 -4.20
C LEU A 118 16.44 -1.99 -3.34
N ASP A 119 17.75 -1.90 -3.62
CA ASP A 119 18.61 -0.84 -3.08
C ASP A 119 18.39 0.46 -3.89
N MET A 120 17.65 1.39 -3.30
CA MET A 120 17.45 2.72 -3.87
C MET A 120 18.63 3.63 -3.54
N ARG A 121 19.76 3.45 -4.24
CA ARG A 121 21.04 4.15 -3.99
C ARG A 121 20.95 5.67 -3.86
N ARG A 122 20.04 6.31 -4.60
CA ARG A 122 19.81 7.77 -4.55
C ARG A 122 19.10 8.21 -3.27
N LEU A 123 18.18 7.39 -2.77
CA LEU A 123 17.42 7.64 -1.55
C LEU A 123 18.06 7.03 -0.31
N LYS A 124 19.21 6.35 -0.46
CA LYS A 124 19.90 5.68 0.65
C LYS A 124 18.94 4.80 1.45
N THR A 125 18.09 4.06 0.73
CA THR A 125 16.98 3.30 1.30
C THR A 125 16.86 1.96 0.59
N LEU A 126 16.75 0.88 1.36
CA LEU A 126 16.32 -0.42 0.90
C LEU A 126 14.79 -0.44 0.88
N ARG A 127 14.19 -0.81 -0.24
CA ARG A 127 12.75 -1.06 -0.34
C ARG A 127 12.52 -2.53 -0.60
N SER A 128 11.84 -3.20 0.32
CA SER A 128 11.41 -4.58 0.20
C SER A 128 9.89 -4.60 0.04
N GLU A 129 9.41 -5.16 -1.06
CA GLU A 129 7.99 -5.30 -1.33
C GLU A 129 7.68 -6.78 -1.58
N VAL A 130 6.87 -7.37 -0.71
CA VAL A 130 6.65 -8.81 -0.66
C VAL A 130 5.15 -9.09 -0.66
N TYR A 131 4.79 -10.16 -1.36
CA TYR A 131 3.42 -10.62 -1.53
C TYR A 131 3.35 -12.11 -1.26
N LEU A 132 2.38 -12.51 -0.46
CA LEU A 132 1.95 -13.89 -0.35
C LEU A 132 0.74 -14.09 -1.26
N ASN A 133 0.87 -14.97 -2.25
CA ASN A 133 -0.20 -15.27 -3.20
C ASN A 133 -0.51 -16.74 -3.16
N GLU A 134 -1.74 -17.11 -3.50
CA GLU A 134 -2.05 -18.49 -3.84
C GLU A 134 -1.29 -18.89 -5.11
N VAL A 135 -0.89 -20.16 -5.22
CA VAL A 135 -0.10 -20.69 -6.37
C VAL A 135 -0.70 -20.27 -7.72
N LYS A 136 -2.03 -20.34 -7.86
CA LYS A 136 -2.74 -20.01 -9.11
C LYS A 136 -3.69 -18.82 -8.95
N GLY A 137 -3.56 -18.06 -7.88
CA GLY A 137 -4.67 -17.25 -7.39
C GLY A 137 -4.30 -15.84 -6.97
N ALA A 138 -5.23 -15.28 -6.20
CA ALA A 138 -5.19 -13.90 -5.75
C ALA A 138 -4.13 -13.68 -4.66
N SER A 139 -3.81 -12.40 -4.44
CA SER A 139 -2.98 -11.98 -3.32
C SER A 139 -3.73 -12.20 -2.01
N ILE A 140 -3.05 -12.84 -1.07
CA ILE A 140 -3.56 -13.14 0.28
C ILE A 140 -3.07 -12.05 1.24
N TRP A 141 -1.81 -11.67 1.11
CA TRP A 141 -1.13 -10.74 2.00
C TRP A 141 -0.02 -9.98 1.26
N GLN A 142 0.26 -8.75 1.68
CA GLN A 142 1.30 -7.89 1.12
C GLN A 142 2.00 -7.10 2.23
N ASP A 143 3.29 -6.81 2.06
CA ASP A 143 4.06 -5.92 2.92
C ASP A 143 5.04 -5.05 2.12
N ASN A 144 5.30 -3.85 2.62
CA ASN A 144 6.19 -2.86 2.03
C ASN A 144 7.13 -2.27 3.10
N VAL A 145 8.29 -2.88 3.27
CA VAL A 145 9.28 -2.44 4.27
C VAL A 145 10.31 -1.52 3.63
N ARG A 146 10.62 -0.43 4.33
CA ARG A 146 11.68 0.52 3.95
C ARG A 146 12.69 0.63 5.08
N ARG A 147 13.97 0.46 4.76
CA ARG A 147 15.07 0.61 5.71
C ARG A 147 16.12 1.58 5.18
N PRO A 148 16.65 2.49 6.00
CA PRO A 148 17.78 3.30 5.58
C PRO A 148 18.99 2.40 5.31
N ILE A 149 19.81 2.81 4.35
CA ILE A 149 21.12 2.24 4.07
C ILE A 149 22.13 3.38 4.29
N ASN A 150 23.15 3.15 5.10
CA ASN A 150 24.25 4.06 5.46
C ASN A 150 23.95 5.13 6.54
N PRO A 151 24.16 4.81 7.84
CA PRO A 151 24.28 3.48 8.44
C PRO A 151 22.88 2.86 8.68
N PRO A 152 22.65 1.54 8.52
CA PRO A 152 23.58 0.38 8.43
C PRO A 152 23.93 -0.08 6.99
N SER A 153 24.72 -1.17 6.84
CA SER A 153 25.04 -1.76 5.52
C SER A 153 23.81 -2.38 4.86
N VAL A 154 23.87 -2.61 3.54
CA VAL A 154 22.78 -3.23 2.77
C VAL A 154 22.41 -4.60 3.34
N GLU A 155 23.41 -5.45 3.64
CA GLU A 155 23.18 -6.79 4.17
C GLU A 155 22.42 -6.76 5.51
N VAL A 156 22.80 -5.82 6.39
CA VAL A 156 22.12 -5.63 7.68
C VAL A 156 20.69 -5.13 7.45
N ALA A 157 20.50 -4.16 6.56
CA ALA A 157 19.16 -3.66 6.22
C ALA A 157 18.26 -4.75 5.62
N VAL A 158 18.82 -5.67 4.80
CA VAL A 158 18.09 -6.83 4.26
C VAL A 158 17.70 -7.78 5.38
N ALA A 159 18.63 -8.11 6.28
CA ALA A 159 18.36 -8.99 7.41
C ALA A 159 17.30 -8.41 8.37
N GLU A 160 17.34 -7.11 8.62
CA GLU A 160 16.30 -6.42 9.40
C GLU A 160 14.95 -6.41 8.68
N SER A 161 14.94 -6.20 7.36
CA SER A 161 13.72 -6.22 6.56
C SER A 161 13.06 -7.60 6.60
N ALA A 162 13.85 -8.68 6.46
CA ALA A 162 13.34 -10.06 6.55
C ALA A 162 12.67 -10.34 7.91
N LYS A 163 13.31 -9.92 9.02
CA LYS A 163 12.73 -10.05 10.36
C LYS A 163 11.41 -9.31 10.50
N LEU A 164 11.33 -8.09 9.98
CA LEU A 164 10.09 -7.28 10.02
C LEU A 164 8.99 -7.94 9.20
N ILE A 165 9.28 -8.38 7.97
CA ILE A 165 8.32 -9.07 7.09
C ILE A 165 7.78 -10.32 7.78
N ALA A 166 8.65 -11.14 8.38
CA ALA A 166 8.25 -12.32 9.13
C ALA A 166 7.36 -11.97 10.34
N ALA A 167 7.72 -10.92 11.09
CA ALA A 167 6.93 -10.45 12.23
C ALA A 167 5.56 -9.91 11.81
N HIS A 168 5.49 -9.12 10.73
CA HIS A 168 4.24 -8.61 10.19
C HIS A 168 3.32 -9.73 9.70
N LEU A 169 3.88 -10.78 9.10
CA LEU A 169 3.11 -11.96 8.70
C LEU A 169 2.51 -12.68 9.92
N VAL A 170 3.26 -12.81 11.01
CA VAL A 170 2.75 -13.38 12.27
C VAL A 170 1.69 -12.50 12.89
N GLU A 171 1.89 -11.17 12.92
CA GLU A 171 0.88 -10.23 13.42
C GLU A 171 -0.43 -10.35 12.61
N SER A 172 -0.30 -10.45 11.29
CA SER A 172 -1.42 -10.64 10.38
C SER A 172 -2.15 -11.96 10.61
N LEU A 173 -1.43 -13.04 10.91
CA LEU A 173 -2.04 -14.32 11.29
C LEU A 173 -2.83 -14.21 12.59
N VAL A 174 -2.24 -13.61 13.63
CA VAL A 174 -2.90 -13.42 14.93
C VAL A 174 -4.15 -12.55 14.79
N GLU A 175 -4.10 -11.52 13.94
CA GLU A 175 -5.26 -10.69 13.61
C GLU A 175 -6.32 -11.49 12.84
N ALA A 176 -5.91 -12.30 11.86
CA ALA A 176 -6.82 -13.13 11.07
C ALA A 176 -7.49 -14.26 11.88
N GLU A 177 -6.83 -14.80 12.91
CA GLU A 177 -7.40 -15.84 13.77
C GLU A 177 -8.46 -15.29 14.75
N ARG A 178 -8.53 -13.96 14.95
CA ARG A 178 -9.54 -13.31 15.80
C ARG A 178 -10.86 -13.03 15.08
N HIS A 179 -10.90 -13.15 13.75
CA HIS A 179 -12.03 -12.78 12.89
C HIS A 179 -12.61 -13.98 12.14
#